data_AF-A0A925RLP2-F1
#
_entry.id   AF-A0A925RLP2-F1
#
_cell.length_a   1.000
_cell.length_b   1.000
_cell.length_c   1.000
_cell.angle_alpha   90.00
_cell.angle_beta   90.00
_cell.angle_gamma   90.00
#
_symmetry.space_group_name_H-M   'P 1'
#
loop_
_entity.id
_entity.type
_entity.pdbx_description
1 polymer ?
#
loop_
_entity_poly.entity_id
_entity_poly.type
_entity_poly.pdbx_seq_one_letter_code
_entity_poly.pdbx_strand_id
1 'polypeptide(L)' 'MAVPNLDELLKLDVASRLTVIAKLWDSVVEDSQALLVTEDERVLLKQRVKEDDDDPDAAIPWEIARADLLQP' A
#
# COMPACT_ATOMS: atom_id res chain seq x y z
N MET A 1 19.26 -10.42 7.31
CA MET A 1 19.27 -9.10 8.00
C MET A 1 18.27 -9.15 9.14
N ALA A 2 18.56 -8.48 10.27
CA ALA A 2 17.61 -8.40 11.37
C ALA A 2 16.51 -7.38 11.02
N VAL A 3 15.25 -7.79 11.14
CA VAL A 3 14.10 -6.88 11.03
C VAL A 3 14.20 -5.88 12.19
N PRO A 4 14.05 -4.56 11.94
CA PRO A 4 14.09 -3.57 13.01
C PRO A 4 13.02 -3.86 14.06
N ASN A 5 13.36 -3.65 15.33
CA ASN A 5 12.43 -3.85 16.43
C ASN A 5 11.31 -2.80 16.38
N LEU A 6 10.07 -3.26 16.23
CA LEU A 6 8.90 -2.38 16.14
C LEU A 6 8.74 -1.50 17.40
N ASP A 7 9.04 -2.02 18.59
CA ASP A 7 8.92 -1.27 19.84
C ASP A 7 9.88 -0.08 19.89
N GLU A 8 11.02 -0.16 19.20
CA GLU A 8 11.97 0.94 19.10
C GLU A 8 11.49 2.01 18.11
N LEU A 9 10.92 1.58 16.99
CA LEU A 9 10.32 2.50 16.00
C LEU A 9 9.12 3.26 16.60
N LEU A 10 8.34 2.63 17.47
CA LEU A 10 7.19 3.26 18.11
C LEU A 10 7.57 4.27 19.20
N LYS A 11 8.81 4.28 19.70
CA LYS A 11 9.32 5.31 20.62
C LYS A 11 9.66 6.63 19.93
N LEU A 12 9.80 6.63 18.61
CA LEU A 12 10.05 7.83 17.82
C LEU A 12 8.82 8.76 17.85
N ASP A 13 9.06 10.06 17.79
CA ASP A 13 7.99 11.03 17.58
C ASP A 13 7.31 10.82 16.22
N VAL A 14 6.12 11.41 16.03
CA VAL A 14 5.32 11.22 14.82
C VAL A 14 6.08 11.63 13.55
N ALA A 15 6.81 12.74 13.57
CA ALA A 15 7.51 13.23 12.38
C ALA A 15 8.68 12.30 11.99
N SER A 16 9.41 11.81 12.98
CA SER A 16 10.46 10.80 12.77
C SER A 16 9.89 9.49 12.20
N ARG A 17 8.75 9.02 12.71
CA ARG A 17 8.08 7.81 12.17
C ARG A 17 7.64 8.01 10.72
N LEU A 18 7.03 9.14 10.38
CA LEU A 18 6.65 9.45 9.01
C LEU A 18 7.87 9.49 8.07
N THR A 19 8.99 10.04 8.54
CA THR A 19 10.25 10.05 7.78
C THR A 19 10.76 8.63 7.50
N VAL A 20 10.71 7.75 8.50
CA VAL A 20 11.12 6.35 8.33
C VAL A 20 10.18 5.65 7.34
N ILE A 21 8.86 5.83 7.47
CA ILE A 21 7.86 5.26 6.56
C ILE A 21 8.14 5.70 5.12
N ALA A 22 8.34 7.00 4.89
CA ALA A 22 8.61 7.53 3.56
C ALA A 22 9.89 6.94 2.96
N LYS A 23 10.99 6.90 3.72
CA LYS A 23 12.26 6.31 3.24
C LYS A 23 12.15 4.83 2.91
N LEU A 24 11.43 4.07 3.74
CA LEU A 24 11.19 2.65 3.47
C LEU A 24 10.33 2.48 2.22
N TRP A 25 9.32 3.33 2.04
CA TRP A 25 8.48 3.32 0.84
C TRP A 25 9.28 3.63 -0.43
N ASP A 26 10.12 4.67 -0.40
CA ASP A 26 10.99 5.02 -1.54
C ASP A 26 11.94 3.88 -1.90
N SER A 27 12.48 3.16 -0.91
CA SER A 27 13.40 2.04 -1.16
C SER A 27 12.75 0.86 -1.91
N VAL A 28 11.43 0.67 -1.77
CA VAL A 28 10.69 -0.36 -2.51
C VAL A 28 10.53 0.04 -3.98
N VAL A 29 10.38 1.33 -4.27
CA VAL A 29 10.27 1.86 -5.64
C VAL A 29 11.61 1.74 -6.37
N GLU A 30 12.71 1.98 -5.68
CA GLU A 30 14.06 1.78 -6.22
C GLU A 30 14.32 0.32 -6.64
N ASP A 31 13.70 -0.63 -5.94
CA ASP A 31 13.71 -2.07 -6.27
C ASP A 31 12.45 -2.51 -7.03
N SER A 32 11.82 -1.62 -7.80
CA SER A 32 10.56 -1.90 -8.53
C SER A 32 10.67 -3.06 -9.54
N GLN A 33 11.88 -3.48 -9.91
CA GLN A 33 12.13 -4.70 -10.70
C GLN A 33 11.80 -5.98 -9.91
N ALA A 34 11.80 -5.93 -8.58
CA ALA A 34 11.36 -7.03 -7.71
C ALA A 34 9.84 -7.23 -7.72
N LEU A 35 9.07 -6.22 -8.13
CA LEU A 35 7.63 -6.33 -8.32
C LEU A 35 7.36 -6.94 -9.70
N LEU A 36 7.24 -8.27 -9.73
CA LEU A 36 6.90 -9.04 -10.93
C LEU A 36 5.43 -8.79 -11.34
N VAL A 37 5.16 -7.60 -11.88
CA VAL A 37 3.86 -7.24 -12.46
C VAL A 37 3.93 -7.44 -13.96
N THR A 38 3.12 -8.37 -14.48
CA THR A 38 2.97 -8.61 -15.92
C THR A 38 2.35 -7.40 -16.62
N GLU A 39 2.48 -7.31 -17.94
CA GLU A 39 1.89 -6.20 -18.69
C GLU A 39 0.35 -6.20 -18.61
N ASP A 40 -0.28 -7.38 -18.60
CA ASP A 40 -1.73 -7.51 -18.44
C ASP A 40 -2.20 -6.98 -17.08
N GLU A 41 -1.48 -7.30 -15.99
CA GLU A 41 -1.75 -6.76 -14.66
C GLU A 41 -1.53 -5.24 -14.61
N ARG A 42 -0.50 -4.72 -15.30
CA ARG A 42 -0.26 -3.28 -15.41
C ARG A 42 -1.40 -2.57 -16.13
N VAL A 43 -1.93 -3.14 -17.21
CA VAL A 43 -3.08 -2.61 -17.93
C VAL A 43 -4.31 -2.59 -17.02
N LEU A 44 -4.57 -3.69 -16.31
CA LEU A 44 -5.68 -3.77 -15.36
C LEU A 44 -5.58 -2.72 -14.26
N LEU A 45 -4.38 -2.52 -13.68
CA LEU A 45 -4.16 -1.51 -12.64
C LEU A 45 -4.42 -0.09 -13.16
N LYS A 46 -3.94 0.24 -14.36
CA LYS A 46 -4.22 1.53 -15.00
C LYS A 46 -5.71 1.73 -15.26
N GLN A 47 -6.42 0.68 -15.68
CA GLN A 47 -7.86 0.73 -15.87
C GLN A 47 -8.58 1.03 -14.55
N ARG A 48 -8.23 0.36 -13.46
CA ARG A 48 -8.85 0.59 -12.15
C ARG A 48 -8.61 1.98 -11.60
N VAL A 49 -7.41 2.53 -11.78
CA VAL A 49 -7.13 3.93 -11.42
C VAL A 49 -8.04 4.88 -12.21
N LYS A 50 -8.22 4.64 -13.51
CA LYS A 50 -9.12 5.44 -14.33
C LYS A 50 -10.59 5.30 -13.90
N GLU A 51 -11.03 4.10 -13.56
CA GLU A 51 -12.39 3.86 -13.06
C GLU A 51 -12.64 4.64 -11.76
N ASP A 52 -11.68 4.66 -10.84
CA ASP A 52 -11.74 5.45 -9.60
C ASP A 52 -11.72 6.97 -9.86
N ASP A 53 -10.88 7.44 -10.79
CA ASP A 53 -10.85 8.86 -11.20
C ASP A 53 -12.19 9.31 -11.84
N ASP A 54 -12.84 8.43 -12.61
CA ASP A 54 -14.11 8.71 -13.29
C ASP A 54 -15.32 8.61 -12.33
N ASP A 55 -15.28 7.72 -11.32
CA ASP A 55 -16.33 7.52 -10.31
C ASP A 55 -15.76 7.15 -8.93
N PRO A 56 -15.32 8.14 -8.13
CA PRO A 56 -14.71 7.88 -6.81
C PRO A 56 -15.67 7.25 -5.78
N ASP A 57 -16.99 7.41 -5.98
CA ASP A 57 -18.01 6.90 -5.07
C ASP A 57 -18.38 5.43 -5.37
N ALA A 58 -17.80 4.83 -6.44
CA ALA A 58 -17.99 3.43 -6.78
C ALA A 58 -17.32 2.45 -5.79
N ALA A 59 -16.34 2.94 -5.01
CA ALA A 59 -15.66 2.13 -4.02
C ALA A 59 -16.56 1.87 -2.79
N ILE A 60 -16.46 0.66 -2.23
CA ILE A 60 -17.12 0.34 -0.96
C ILE A 60 -16.22 0.73 0.22
N PRO A 61 -16.80 1.24 1.33
CA PRO A 61 -16.04 1.46 2.56
C PRO A 61 -15.30 0.21 3.03
N TRP A 62 -14.08 0.40 3.54
CA TRP A 62 -13.21 -0.69 3.98
C TRP A 62 -13.87 -1.57 5.05
N GLU A 63 -14.66 -0.98 5.93
CA GLU A 63 -15.38 -1.65 6.99
C GLU A 63 -16.37 -2.68 6.44
N ILE A 64 -17.00 -2.37 5.30
CA ILE A 64 -17.92 -3.28 4.59
C ILE A 64 -17.12 -4.38 3.90
N ALA A 65 -16.11 -4.00 3.10
CA ALA A 65 -15.26 -4.97 2.39
C ALA A 65 -14.59 -5.98 3.33
N ARG A 66 -14.07 -5.50 4.47
CA ARG A 66 -13.45 -6.32 5.51
C ARG A 66 -14.45 -7.27 6.17
N ALA A 67 -15.68 -6.81 6.41
CA ALA A 67 -16.72 -7.66 6.99
C ALA A 67 -17.04 -8.83 6.05
N ASP A 68 -17.16 -8.58 4.74
CA ASP A 68 -17.44 -9.61 3.75
C ASP A 68 -16.31 -10.64 3.62
N LEU A 69 -15.05 -10.19 3.61
CA LEU A 69 -13.86 -11.06 3.49
C LEU A 69 -13.63 -11.99 4.70
N LEU A 70 -14.19 -11.64 5.87
CA LEU A 70 -14.01 -12.39 7.11
C LEU A 70 -15.23 -13.26 7.47
N GLN A 71 -16.26 -13.30 6.62
CA GLN A 71 -17.36 -14.23 6.76
C GLN A 71 -16.93 -15.65 6.32
N PRO A 72 -17.31 -16.71 7.05
CA PRO A 72 -16.94 -18.10 6.77
C PRO A 72 -17.62 -18.70 5.54
#